data_AF-A0A3C1NMS5-F1
#
_entry.id   AF-A0A3C1NMS5-F1
#
_cell.length_a   1.000
_cell.length_b   1.000
_cell.length_c   1.000
_cell.angle_alpha   90.00
_cell.angle_beta   90.00
_cell.angle_gamma   90.00
#
_symmetry.space_group_name_H-M   'P 1'
#
loop_
_entity.id
_entity.type
_entity.pdbx_description
1 polymer ?
#
loop_
_entity_poly.entity_id
_entity_poly.type
_entity_poly.pdbx_seq_one_letter_code
_entity_poly.pdbx_strand_id
1 'polypeptide(L)'
;MRRFLILSLLASGHFQAAAQYYYKDIISNQSANADMEAYRAQKVRSIRINSFESNGAPSEGFFCEKKFSKNYQKAELYTRSSVSSKSLLISYFNDKGQLVESSDSSEIVVNRIRYAYDPEGRISSIVSHLSSSDDDFLTQ
;
A
#
# COMPACT_ATOMS: atom_id res chain seq x y z
N MET A 1 15.03 46.11 21.05
CA MET A 1 14.99 44.72 21.56
C MET A 1 13.74 43.95 21.13
N ARG A 2 12.54 44.56 21.10
CA ARG A 2 11.27 43.89 20.72
C ARG A 2 11.16 43.47 19.25
N ARG A 3 11.90 44.10 18.33
CA ARG A 3 11.94 43.75 16.89
C ARG A 3 12.83 42.54 16.56
N PHE A 4 13.82 42.22 17.41
CA PHE A 4 14.69 41.07 17.20
C PHE A 4 14.07 39.73 17.66
N LEU A 5 13.10 39.79 18.58
CA LEU A 5 12.34 38.63 19.07
C LEU A 5 11.38 38.04 18.03
N ILE A 6 10.85 38.87 17.12
CA ILE A 6 9.94 38.41 16.07
C ILE A 6 10.70 37.64 14.99
N LEU A 7 11.96 38.02 14.73
CA LEU A 7 12.80 37.34 13.74
C LEU A 7 13.31 35.98 14.24
N SER A 8 13.43 35.79 15.55
CA SER A 8 13.85 34.50 16.14
C SER A 8 12.73 33.45 16.15
N LEU A 9 11.46 33.87 16.13
CA LEU A 9 10.29 32.97 16.15
C LEU A 9 9.95 32.39 14.77
N LEU A 10 10.41 33.03 13.69
CA LEU A 10 10.22 32.55 12.31
C LEU A 10 11.29 31.53 11.88
N ALA A 11 12.39 31.41 12.62
CA ALA A 11 13.48 30.48 12.32
C ALA A 11 13.28 29.06 12.88
N SER A 12 12.25 28.82 13.70
CA SER A 12 12.05 27.55 14.42
C SER A 12 11.27 26.48 13.64
N GLY A 13 10.78 26.78 12.43
CA GLY A 13 9.80 25.96 11.72
C GLY A 13 10.32 24.86 10.80
N HIS A 14 11.63 24.62 10.73
CA HIS A 14 12.22 23.76 9.68
C HIS A 14 12.89 22.49 10.24
N PHE A 15 12.30 21.87 11.25
CA PHE A 15 12.58 20.46 11.52
C PHE A 15 11.67 19.63 10.62
N GLN A 16 12.11 19.33 9.40
CA GLN A 16 11.55 18.24 8.61
C GLN A 16 11.91 16.93 9.32
N ALA A 17 11.15 16.59 10.35
CA ALA A 17 11.26 15.32 11.02
C ALA A 17 11.05 14.19 10.00
N ALA A 18 11.89 13.17 10.02
CA ALA A 18 11.84 11.98 9.17
C ALA A 18 10.58 11.10 9.39
N ALA A 19 9.47 11.69 9.84
CA ALA A 19 8.17 11.03 10.05
C ALA A 19 7.39 10.80 8.75
N GLN A 20 7.82 11.40 7.63
CA GLN A 20 7.08 11.37 6.37
C GLN A 20 6.93 9.96 5.78
N TYR A 21 7.88 9.05 6.07
CA TYR A 21 7.80 7.65 5.62
C TYR A 21 6.79 6.84 6.44
N TYR A 22 6.83 6.94 7.77
CA TYR A 22 5.87 6.26 8.65
C TYR A 22 4.42 6.70 8.39
N TYR A 23 4.22 7.98 8.05
CA TYR A 23 2.90 8.51 7.77
C TYR A 23 2.24 7.81 6.57
N LYS A 24 2.99 7.48 5.51
CA LYS A 24 2.42 6.86 4.32
C LYS A 24 1.87 5.47 4.60
N ASP A 25 2.57 4.66 5.40
CA ASP A 25 2.13 3.29 5.73
C ASP A 25 0.90 3.29 6.64
N ILE A 26 0.78 4.27 7.54
CA ILE A 26 -0.40 4.44 8.39
C ILE A 26 -1.61 4.85 7.56
N ILE A 27 -1.47 5.87 6.71
CA ILE A 27 -2.58 6.36 5.88
C ILE A 27 -3.00 5.34 4.83
N SER A 28 -2.05 4.65 4.19
CA SER A 28 -2.37 3.60 3.22
C SER A 28 -3.09 2.42 3.88
N ASN A 29 -2.70 2.04 5.10
CA ASN A 29 -3.41 1.03 5.90
C ASN A 29 -4.85 1.45 6.18
N GLN A 30 -5.05 2.70 6.64
CA GLN A 30 -6.40 3.22 6.91
C GLN A 30 -7.28 3.24 5.65
N SER A 31 -6.74 3.70 4.53
CA SER A 31 -7.44 3.70 3.24
C SER A 31 -7.81 2.28 2.81
N ALA A 32 -6.90 1.32 2.95
CA ALA A 32 -7.16 -0.08 2.60
C ALA A 32 -8.28 -0.70 3.45
N ASN A 33 -8.35 -0.37 4.74
CA ASN A 33 -9.41 -0.82 5.64
C ASN A 33 -10.77 -0.25 5.21
N ALA A 34 -10.83 1.06 4.97
CA ALA A 34 -12.05 1.74 4.53
C ALA A 34 -12.55 1.21 3.18
N ASP A 35 -11.64 1.02 2.23
CA ASP A 35 -11.92 0.42 0.93
C ASP A 35 -12.52 -0.99 1.08
N MET A 36 -11.88 -1.86 1.87
CA MET A 36 -12.36 -3.23 2.07
C MET A 36 -13.75 -3.25 2.73
N GLU A 37 -13.99 -2.37 3.69
CA GLU A 37 -15.31 -2.20 4.31
C GLU A 37 -16.36 -1.81 3.26
N ALA A 38 -16.06 -0.82 2.42
CA ALA A 38 -16.95 -0.39 1.35
C ALA A 38 -17.23 -1.53 0.34
N TYR A 39 -16.20 -2.25 -0.09
CA TYR A 39 -16.34 -3.38 -1.02
C TYR A 39 -17.19 -4.50 -0.41
N ARG A 40 -17.00 -4.81 0.88
CA ARG A 40 -17.80 -5.79 1.61
C ARG A 40 -19.26 -5.36 1.70
N ALA A 41 -19.53 -4.12 2.09
CA ALA A 41 -20.88 -3.58 2.22
C ALA A 41 -21.64 -3.62 0.88
N GLN A 42 -20.95 -3.30 -0.22
CA GLN A 42 -21.52 -3.31 -1.58
C GLN A 42 -21.46 -4.69 -2.25
N LYS A 43 -20.95 -5.72 -1.57
CA LYS A 43 -20.79 -7.08 -2.09
C LYS A 43 -19.95 -7.16 -3.38
N VAL A 44 -18.98 -6.26 -3.55
CA VAL A 44 -18.05 -6.25 -4.68
C VAL A 44 -17.18 -7.50 -4.62
N ARG A 45 -17.01 -8.21 -5.74
CA ARG A 45 -16.22 -9.46 -5.83
C ARG A 45 -15.00 -9.35 -6.73
N SER A 46 -15.09 -8.49 -7.73
CA SER A 46 -14.00 -8.19 -8.64
C SER A 46 -14.12 -6.76 -9.15
N ILE A 47 -12.98 -6.13 -9.42
CA ILE A 47 -12.88 -4.85 -10.10
C ILE A 47 -11.91 -5.08 -11.27
N ARG A 48 -12.33 -4.74 -12.49
CA ARG A 48 -11.47 -4.78 -13.68
C ARG A 48 -11.25 -3.37 -14.17
N ILE A 49 -9.98 -3.01 -14.37
CA ILE A 49 -9.58 -1.74 -14.94
C ILE A 49 -9.30 -1.97 -16.42
N ASN A 50 -9.85 -1.10 -17.27
CA ASN A 50 -9.60 -1.10 -18.71
C ASN A 50 -8.83 0.17 -19.06
N SER A 51 -7.78 0.03 -19.87
CA SER A 51 -6.98 1.15 -20.39
C SER A 51 -7.27 1.31 -21.88
N PHE A 52 -7.31 2.57 -22.34
CA PHE A 52 -7.61 2.92 -23.72
C PHE A 52 -6.60 3.95 -24.22
N GLU A 53 -6.21 3.83 -25.48
CA GLU A 53 -5.37 4.77 -26.19
C GLU A 53 -6.15 6.05 -26.56
N SER A 54 -5.45 7.07 -27.07
CA SER A 54 -6.07 8.33 -27.49
C SER A 54 -7.11 8.19 -28.61
N ASN A 55 -7.04 7.11 -29.39
CA ASN A 55 -7.99 6.76 -30.43
C ASN A 55 -9.18 5.89 -29.93
N GLY A 56 -9.25 5.61 -28.62
CA GLY A 56 -10.29 4.79 -28.00
C GLY A 56 -10.10 3.27 -28.14
N ALA A 57 -9.02 2.81 -28.79
CA ALA A 57 -8.69 1.39 -28.82
C ALA A 57 -8.22 0.91 -27.44
N PRO A 58 -8.50 -0.33 -27.01
CA PRO A 58 -7.93 -0.90 -25.79
C PRO A 58 -6.40 -0.91 -25.84
N SER A 59 -5.76 -0.54 -24.75
CA SER A 59 -4.30 -0.59 -24.63
C SER A 59 -3.81 -2.04 -24.74
N GLU A 60 -2.91 -2.28 -25.69
CA GLU A 60 -2.40 -3.62 -25.97
C GLU A 60 -1.65 -4.20 -24.76
N GLY A 61 -1.98 -5.44 -24.42
CA GLY A 61 -1.33 -6.17 -23.33
C GLY A 61 -1.70 -5.70 -21.91
N PHE A 62 -2.51 -4.64 -21.77
CA PHE A 62 -2.97 -4.16 -20.46
C PHE A 62 -4.00 -5.11 -19.84
N PHE A 63 -3.74 -5.49 -18.60
CA PHE A 63 -4.66 -6.26 -17.77
C PHE A 63 -4.48 -5.83 -16.32
N CYS A 64 -5.57 -5.41 -15.68
CA CYS A 64 -5.55 -5.10 -14.26
C CYS A 64 -6.86 -5.55 -13.62
N GLU A 65 -6.78 -6.44 -12.65
CA GLU A 65 -7.94 -7.03 -11.99
C GLU A 65 -7.69 -7.17 -10.48
N LYS A 66 -8.62 -6.63 -9.69
CA LYS A 66 -8.69 -6.84 -8.24
C LYS A 66 -9.76 -7.87 -7.94
N LYS A 67 -9.44 -8.91 -7.17
CA LYS A 67 -10.38 -9.95 -6.70
C LYS A 67 -10.42 -9.97 -5.19
N PHE A 68 -11.58 -10.34 -4.65
CA PHE A 68 -11.80 -10.46 -3.21
C PHE A 68 -12.20 -11.89 -2.85
N SER A 69 -11.66 -12.43 -1.77
CA SER A 69 -12.09 -13.73 -1.25
C SER A 69 -13.54 -13.68 -0.79
N LYS A 70 -14.19 -14.85 -0.71
CA LYS A 70 -15.60 -14.96 -0.30
C LYS A 70 -15.89 -14.28 1.05
N ASN A 71 -14.95 -14.40 1.99
CA ASN A 71 -15.02 -13.82 3.33
C ASN A 71 -14.40 -12.43 3.47
N TYR A 72 -13.92 -11.81 2.38
CA TYR A 72 -13.30 -10.48 2.41
C TYR A 72 -12.10 -10.37 3.36
N GLN A 73 -11.36 -11.46 3.56
CA GLN A 73 -10.10 -11.48 4.32
C GLN A 73 -8.87 -11.47 3.40
N LYS A 74 -9.06 -11.56 2.08
CA LYS A 74 -7.99 -11.48 1.10
C LYS A 74 -8.44 -10.63 -0.09
N ALA A 75 -7.58 -9.72 -0.53
CA ALA A 75 -7.69 -9.05 -1.81
C ALA A 75 -6.43 -9.33 -2.63
N GLU A 76 -6.60 -9.58 -3.92
CA GLU A 76 -5.50 -9.80 -4.87
C GLU A 76 -5.66 -8.81 -6.02
N LEU A 77 -4.66 -7.99 -6.30
CA LEU A 77 -4.60 -7.09 -7.44
C LEU A 77 -3.48 -7.56 -8.35
N TYR A 78 -3.86 -8.08 -9.52
CA TYR A 78 -2.93 -8.50 -10.55
C TYR A 78 -2.85 -7.42 -11.63
N THR A 79 -1.63 -7.00 -11.96
CA THR A 79 -1.38 -6.00 -13.00
C THR A 79 -0.36 -6.53 -14.00
N ARG A 80 -0.65 -6.34 -15.29
CA ARG A 80 0.25 -6.62 -16.40
C ARG A 80 0.05 -5.55 -17.47
N SER A 81 1.13 -5.08 -18.06
CA SER A 81 1.08 -4.23 -19.25
C SER A 81 2.14 -4.67 -20.25
N SER A 82 2.12 -4.14 -21.47
CA SER A 82 3.16 -4.38 -22.47
C SER A 82 4.49 -3.70 -22.13
N VAL A 83 4.46 -2.66 -21.30
CA VAL A 83 5.64 -1.84 -20.96
C VAL A 83 6.24 -2.15 -19.58
N SER A 84 5.50 -2.87 -18.73
CA SER A 84 5.91 -3.18 -17.35
C SER A 84 5.79 -4.67 -17.06
N SER A 85 6.72 -5.18 -16.25
CA SER A 85 6.61 -6.54 -15.71
C SER A 85 5.29 -6.72 -14.95
N LYS A 86 4.82 -7.96 -14.92
CA LYS A 86 3.67 -8.36 -14.11
C LYS A 86 3.94 -8.06 -12.63
N SER A 87 2.91 -7.61 -11.92
CA SER A 87 2.94 -7.50 -10.47
C SER A 87 1.69 -8.09 -9.82
N LEU A 88 1.84 -8.53 -8.58
CA LEU A 88 0.77 -9.07 -7.75
C LEU A 88 0.84 -8.44 -6.37
N LEU A 89 -0.19 -7.67 -6.03
CA LEU A 89 -0.41 -7.13 -4.70
C LEU A 89 -1.45 -7.99 -3.98
N ILE A 90 -1.08 -8.60 -2.86
CA ILE A 90 -1.97 -9.38 -1.99
C ILE A 90 -2.12 -8.66 -0.65
N SER A 91 -3.35 -8.41 -0.23
CA SER A 91 -3.68 -7.81 1.06
C SER A 91 -4.52 -8.77 1.89
N TYR A 92 -4.10 -9.00 3.14
CA TYR A 92 -4.80 -9.85 4.10
C TYR A 92 -5.42 -9.03 5.21
N PHE A 93 -6.65 -9.38 5.58
CA PHE A 93 -7.44 -8.67 6.58
C PHE A 93 -7.89 -9.64 7.67
N ASN A 94 -7.90 -9.17 8.92
CA ASN A 94 -8.47 -9.93 10.03
C ASN A 94 -10.01 -9.87 10.04
N ASP A 95 -10.64 -10.54 11.00
CA ASP A 95 -12.10 -10.56 11.16
C ASP A 95 -12.71 -9.18 11.41
N LYS A 96 -11.94 -8.27 12.02
CA LYS A 96 -12.32 -6.87 12.24
C LYS A 96 -12.20 -6.01 10.97
N GLY A 97 -11.77 -6.57 9.85
CA GLY A 97 -11.57 -5.84 8.59
C GLY A 97 -10.31 -4.98 8.57
N GLN A 98 -9.35 -5.23 9.47
CA GLN A 98 -8.09 -4.50 9.52
C GLN A 98 -7.02 -5.23 8.71
N LEU A 99 -6.27 -4.48 7.89
CA LEU A 99 -5.16 -4.96 7.09
C LEU A 99 -4.01 -5.43 8.00
N VAL A 100 -3.74 -6.72 8.00
CA VAL A 100 -2.67 -7.33 8.82
C VAL A 100 -1.41 -7.61 8.01
N GLU A 101 -1.54 -7.76 6.70
CA GLU A 101 -0.39 -7.96 5.81
C GLU A 101 -0.68 -7.44 4.40
N SER A 102 0.34 -6.84 3.77
CA SER A 102 0.34 -6.51 2.35
C SER A 102 1.63 -7.03 1.73
N SER A 103 1.53 -7.75 0.62
CA SER A 103 2.68 -8.25 -0.13
C SER A 103 2.58 -7.78 -1.57
N ASP A 104 3.57 -7.03 -2.04
CA ASP A 104 3.72 -6.64 -3.44
C ASP A 104 4.86 -7.45 -4.04
N SER A 105 4.57 -8.23 -5.08
CA SER A 105 5.57 -9.02 -5.78
C SER A 105 5.62 -8.67 -7.25
N SER A 106 6.85 -8.53 -7.73
CA SER A 106 7.21 -8.58 -9.15
C SER A 106 7.96 -9.88 -9.42
N GLU A 107 8.52 -10.02 -10.61
CA GLU A 107 9.32 -11.19 -10.97
C GLU A 107 10.60 -11.33 -10.14
N ILE A 108 11.21 -10.21 -9.75
CA ILE A 108 12.53 -10.18 -9.10
C ILE A 108 12.41 -9.80 -7.63
N VAL A 109 11.49 -8.90 -7.28
CA VAL A 109 11.40 -8.32 -5.94
C VAL A 109 10.07 -8.65 -5.29
N VAL A 110 10.14 -9.06 -4.02
CA VAL A 110 8.98 -9.21 -3.13
C VAL A 110 9.15 -8.28 -1.94
N ASN A 111 8.17 -7.41 -1.72
CA ASN A 111 8.05 -6.58 -0.53
C ASN A 111 6.86 -7.06 0.30
N ARG A 112 7.04 -7.26 1.60
CA ARG A 112 5.99 -7.69 2.54
C ARG A 112 5.96 -6.79 3.76
N ILE A 113 4.81 -6.17 4.00
CA ILE A 113 4.56 -5.31 5.15
C ILE A 113 3.54 -6.00 6.05
N ARG A 114 3.84 -6.11 7.34
CA ARG A 114 2.94 -6.64 8.37
C ARG A 114 2.56 -5.56 9.36
N TYR A 115 1.30 -5.58 9.78
CA TYR A 115 0.73 -4.64 10.72
C TYR A 115 0.23 -5.40 11.96
N ALA A 116 0.59 -4.89 13.13
CA ALA A 116 0.03 -5.33 14.41
C ALA A 116 -0.86 -4.23 14.99
N TYR A 117 -1.86 -4.64 15.76
CA TYR A 117 -2.81 -3.75 16.40
C TYR A 117 -2.82 -3.99 17.91
N ASP A 118 -3.05 -2.93 18.67
CA ASP A 118 -3.35 -3.02 20.10
C ASP A 118 -4.81 -3.44 20.34
N PRO A 119 -5.22 -3.71 21.60
CA PRO A 119 -6.60 -4.06 21.92
C PRO A 119 -7.63 -2.99 21.51
N GLU A 120 -7.24 -1.72 21.51
CA GLU A 120 -8.07 -0.59 21.07
C GLU A 120 -8.18 -0.47 19.54
N GLY A 121 -7.48 -1.32 18.78
CA GLY A 121 -7.53 -1.37 17.32
C GLY A 121 -6.64 -0.33 16.63
N ARG A 122 -5.70 0.30 17.34
CA ARG A 122 -4.69 1.20 16.77
C ARG A 122 -3.48 0.39 16.32
N ILE A 123 -2.78 0.88 15.30
CA ILE A 123 -1.53 0.24 14.85
C ILE A 123 -0.50 0.32 15.99
N SER A 124 0.01 -0.83 16.40
CA SER A 124 1.06 -0.95 17.41
C SER A 124 2.43 -1.27 16.81
N SER A 125 2.47 -1.85 15.60
CA SER A 125 3.72 -2.15 14.89
C SER A 125 3.51 -2.22 13.38
N ILE A 126 4.54 -1.81 12.63
CA ILE A 126 4.65 -1.98 11.18
C ILE A 126 6.02 -2.57 10.91
N VAL A 127 6.08 -3.73 10.25
CA VAL A 127 7.34 -4.40 9.90
C VAL A 127 7.37 -4.64 8.40
N SER A 128 8.40 -4.14 7.74
CA SER A 128 8.62 -4.32 6.30
C SER A 128 9.80 -5.27 6.05
N HIS A 129 9.61 -6.19 5.10
CA HIS A 129 10.62 -7.13 4.64
C HIS A 129 10.70 -7.09 3.12
N LEU A 130 11.88 -6.81 2.60
CA LEU A 130 12.20 -6.83 1.19
C LEU A 130 13.10 -8.04 0.90
N SER A 131 12.81 -8.77 -0.18
CA SER A 131 13.68 -9.83 -0.69
C SER A 131 13.75 -9.74 -2.21
N SER A 132 14.95 -9.88 -2.77
CA SER A 132 15.17 -9.99 -4.21
C SER A 132 15.62 -11.41 -4.59
N SER A 133 15.24 -11.89 -5.78
CA SER A 133 15.77 -13.15 -6.32
C SER A 133 17.25 -13.08 -6.66
N ASP A 134 17.78 -11.87 -6.87
CA ASP A 134 19.19 -11.58 -7.15
C ASP A 134 20.01 -11.30 -5.88
N ASP A 135 19.42 -11.49 -4.68
CA ASP A 135 20.17 -11.35 -3.42
C ASP A 135 21.13 -12.52 -3.21
N ASP A 136 22.27 -12.47 -3.91
CA ASP A 136 23.47 -13.28 -3.71
C ASP A 136 24.30 -12.83 -2.49
N PHE A 137 23.78 -11.94 -1.64
CA PHE A 137 24.48 -11.48 -0.44
C PHE A 137 24.28 -12.44 0.73
N LEU A 138 25.03 -13.54 0.70
CA LEU A 138 25.39 -14.32 1.90
C LEU A 138 26.21 -13.42 2.84
N THR A 139 25.57 -12.70 3.75
CA THR A 139 26.27 -12.18 4.93
C THR A 139 26.49 -13.33 5.91
N GLN A 140 27.74 -13.83 5.97
CA GLN A 140 28.28 -14.63 7.07
C GLN A 140 28.30 -13.83 8.38
#